data_AF-A0A238KR49-F1
#
_entry.id   AF-A0A238KR49-F1
#
_cell.length_a   1.000
_cell.length_b   1.000
_cell.length_c   1.000
_cell.angle_alpha   90.00
_cell.angle_beta   90.00
_cell.angle_gamma   90.00
#
_symmetry.space_group_name_H-M   'P 1'
#
loop_
_entity.id
_entity.type
_entity.pdbx_description
1 polymer ?
#
loop_
_entity_poly.entity_id
_entity_poly.type
_entity_poly.pdbx_seq_one_letter_code
_entity_poly.pdbx_strand_id
1 'polypeptide(L)'
;MRVFYWLGAVVLLAACDVPQAPVVTGPDGQARIQINTAGLTCYQTRCLDINPAARSVRMMGNRTAGIPRDIDVSDGTVTPAEFRRLGEVAMLAGGMGSRGDRG
;
A
#
# COMPACT_ATOMS: atom_id res chain seq x y z
N MET A 1 -8.85 -10.61 56.07
CA MET A 1 -7.46 -10.27 55.71
C MET A 1 -7.29 -10.51 54.21
N ARG A 2 -6.79 -9.48 53.51
CA ARG A 2 -6.03 -9.49 52.24
C ARG A 2 -6.79 -9.92 50.95
N VAL A 3 -7.12 -9.00 50.02
CA VAL A 3 -6.24 -8.31 49.03
C VAL A 3 -6.02 -9.23 47.80
N PHE A 4 -6.83 -9.10 46.73
CA PHE A 4 -6.57 -8.44 45.42
C PHE A 4 -6.51 -9.51 44.28
N TYR A 5 -6.54 -9.28 42.96
CA TYR A 5 -6.57 -8.11 42.06
C TYR A 5 -7.28 -8.60 40.77
N TRP A 6 -8.11 -7.74 40.16
CA TRP A 6 -8.54 -7.69 38.76
C TRP A 6 -7.78 -8.60 37.75
N LEU A 7 -8.50 -9.48 37.05
CA LEU A 7 -8.04 -10.03 35.78
C LEU A 7 -8.77 -9.32 34.64
N GLY A 8 -8.27 -8.12 34.34
CA GLY A 8 -8.51 -7.48 33.05
C GLY A 8 -7.90 -8.35 31.96
N ALA A 9 -8.75 -8.94 31.13
CA ALA A 9 -8.33 -9.59 29.90
C ALA A 9 -7.80 -8.50 28.96
N VAL A 10 -6.48 -8.29 28.98
CA VAL A 10 -5.78 -7.52 27.96
C VAL A 10 -5.84 -8.36 26.68
N VAL A 11 -6.81 -8.05 25.83
CA VAL A 11 -6.83 -8.52 24.44
C VAL A 11 -5.66 -7.82 23.75
N LEU A 12 -4.54 -8.53 23.65
CA LEU A 12 -3.43 -8.16 22.78
C LEU A 12 -3.99 -8.10 21.35
N LEU A 13 -4.21 -6.89 20.86
CA LEU A 13 -4.42 -6.63 19.44
C LEU A 13 -3.17 -7.13 18.72
N ALA A 14 -3.26 -8.30 18.09
CA ALA A 14 -2.33 -8.68 17.06
C ALA A 14 -2.44 -7.61 15.97
N ALA A 15 -1.54 -6.62 16.01
CA ALA A 15 -1.33 -5.76 14.87
C ALA A 15 -0.94 -6.69 13.72
N CYS A 16 -1.77 -6.75 12.69
CA CYS A 16 -1.38 -7.40 11.44
C CYS A 16 -0.19 -6.62 10.89
N ASP A 17 1.03 -7.02 11.26
CA ASP A 17 2.26 -6.51 10.66
C ASP A 17 2.23 -6.93 9.19
N VAL A 18 1.78 -6.02 8.32
CA VAL A 18 1.86 -6.25 6.88
C VAL A 18 3.34 -6.14 6.52
N PRO A 19 3.98 -7.21 6.03
CA PRO A 19 5.42 -7.23 5.81
C PRO A 19 5.83 -6.08 4.89
N GLN A 20 6.85 -5.32 5.30
CA GLN A 20 7.41 -4.29 4.44
C GLN A 20 8.01 -4.92 3.18
N ALA A 21 7.73 -4.31 2.04
CA ALA A 21 8.21 -4.72 0.74
C ALA A 21 9.75 -4.67 0.72
N PRO A 22 10.41 -5.73 0.22
CA PRO A 22 11.86 -5.76 0.10
C PRO A 22 12.37 -4.59 -0.75
N VAL A 23 13.42 -3.93 -0.29
CA VAL A 23 14.17 -2.95 -1.09
C VAL A 23 15.42 -3.64 -1.59
N VAL A 24 15.56 -3.72 -2.91
CA VAL A 24 16.71 -4.29 -3.61
C VAL A 24 17.49 -3.18 -4.32
N THR A 25 18.79 -3.40 -4.51
CA THR A 25 19.60 -2.51 -5.34
C THR A 25 19.43 -2.91 -6.80
N GLY A 26 18.94 -1.97 -7.61
CA GLY A 26 18.79 -2.14 -9.05
C GLY A 26 20.14 -2.21 -9.78
N PRO A 27 20.13 -2.60 -11.06
CA PRO A 27 21.34 -2.70 -11.89
C PRO A 27 22.04 -1.35 -12.10
N ASP A 28 21.31 -0.24 -11.93
CA ASP A 28 21.76 1.15 -11.95
C ASP A 28 22.31 1.63 -10.60
N GLY A 29 22.37 0.77 -9.59
CA GLY A 29 22.80 1.12 -8.23
C GLY A 29 21.74 1.86 -7.41
N GLN A 30 20.52 2.01 -7.93
CA GLN A 30 19.44 2.72 -7.23
C GLN A 30 18.62 1.76 -6.34
N ALA A 31 18.05 2.29 -5.26
CA ALA A 31 17.09 1.53 -4.46
C ALA A 31 15.79 1.30 -5.23
N ARG A 32 15.32 0.05 -5.26
CA ARG A 32 14.09 -0.41 -5.93
C ARG A 32 13.26 -1.21 -4.94
N ILE A 33 11.98 -0.89 -4.81
CA ILE A 33 11.01 -1.60 -3.99
C ILE A 33 10.44 -2.73 -4.84
N GLN A 34 10.48 -3.94 -4.32
CA GLN A 34 9.90 -5.10 -4.99
C GLN A 34 8.38 -5.10 -4.86
N ILE A 35 7.69 -5.17 -6.00
CA ILE A 35 6.23 -5.22 -6.05
C ILE A 35 5.77 -6.61 -5.67
N ASN A 36 4.90 -6.70 -4.68
CA ASN A 36 4.19 -7.92 -4.37
C ASN A 36 2.97 -8.04 -5.29
N THR A 37 2.97 -9.02 -6.20
CA THR A 37 1.84 -9.28 -7.11
C THR A 37 0.75 -10.15 -6.51
N ALA A 38 1.02 -10.79 -5.37
CA ALA A 38 0.09 -11.65 -4.65
C ALA A 38 -0.59 -10.92 -3.47
N GLY A 39 -0.32 -9.63 -3.26
CA GLY A 39 -0.87 -8.88 -2.14
C GLY A 39 -0.40 -7.43 -2.10
N LEU A 40 -0.52 -6.81 -0.93
CA LEU A 40 -0.12 -5.42 -0.74
C LEU A 40 1.39 -5.26 -0.76
N THR A 41 1.86 -4.26 -1.50
CA THR A 41 3.22 -3.75 -1.42
C THR A 41 3.23 -2.62 -0.40
N CYS A 42 3.76 -2.89 0.79
CA CYS A 42 3.84 -1.91 1.88
C CYS A 42 5.25 -1.31 1.95
N TYR A 43 5.36 0.00 1.81
CA TYR A 43 6.63 0.69 1.96
C TYR A 43 6.43 1.95 2.80
N GLN A 44 7.26 2.08 3.83
CA GLN A 44 7.11 3.10 4.87
C GLN A 44 5.71 3.02 5.52
N THR A 45 4.92 4.09 5.43
CA THR A 45 3.59 4.20 6.03
C THR A 45 2.45 3.94 5.04
N ARG A 46 2.75 3.44 3.83
CA ARG A 46 1.76 3.26 2.76
C ARG A 46 1.76 1.83 2.25
N CYS A 47 0.57 1.29 2.02
CA CYS A 47 0.36 -0.02 1.43
C CYS A 47 -0.47 0.14 0.15
N LEU A 48 0.10 -0.31 -0.97
CA LEU A 48 -0.50 -0.24 -2.29
C LEU A 48 -0.65 -1.64 -2.86
N ASP A 49 -1.83 -1.96 -3.36
CA ASP A 49 -2.07 -3.09 -4.26
C ASP A 49 -1.68 -2.63 -5.66
N ILE A 50 -0.56 -3.13 -6.16
CA ILE A 50 -0.01 -2.77 -7.48
C ILE A 50 -0.11 -4.01 -8.35
N ASN A 51 -0.87 -3.90 -9.44
CA ASN A 51 -1.01 -4.96 -10.43
C ASN A 51 -0.31 -4.55 -11.72
N PRO A 52 0.92 -5.05 -11.98
CA PRO A 52 1.64 -4.74 -13.21
C PRO A 52 0.92 -5.22 -14.48
N ALA A 53 0.27 -6.39 -14.42
CA ALA A 53 -0.42 -6.98 -15.56
C ALA A 53 -1.64 -6.15 -16.01
N ALA A 54 -2.40 -5.62 -15.05
CA ALA A 54 -3.54 -4.74 -15.31
C ALA A 54 -3.15 -3.25 -15.38
N ARG A 55 -1.88 -2.91 -15.15
CA ARG A 55 -1.38 -1.55 -14.94
C ARG A 55 -2.26 -0.72 -14.00
N SER A 56 -2.65 -1.30 -12.88
CA SER A 56 -3.53 -0.67 -11.91
C SER A 56 -2.89 -0.59 -10.53
N VAL A 57 -3.25 0.46 -9.79
CA VAL A 57 -2.79 0.68 -8.43
C VAL A 57 -3.96 1.07 -7.53
N ARG A 58 -4.02 0.51 -6.34
CA ARG A 58 -5.08 0.79 -5.37
C ARG A 58 -4.47 0.95 -3.99
N MET A 59 -4.91 1.97 -3.26
CA MET A 59 -4.61 2.09 -1.84
C MET A 59 -5.66 1.32 -1.05
N MET A 60 -5.25 0.67 0.05
CA MET A 60 -6.21 -0.02 0.93
C MET A 60 -7.32 0.95 1.36
N GLY A 61 -8.58 0.54 1.18
CA GLY A 61 -9.74 1.38 1.49
C GLY A 61 -10.13 2.39 0.39
N ASN A 62 -9.35 2.51 -0.70
CA ASN A 62 -9.67 3.41 -1.82
C ASN A 62 -10.09 2.66 -3.10
N ARG A 63 -10.47 3.42 -4.13
CA ARG A 63 -10.72 2.92 -5.49
C ARG A 63 -9.43 2.59 -6.23
N THR A 64 -9.56 1.73 -7.23
CA THR A 64 -8.49 1.39 -8.16
C THR A 64 -8.23 2.55 -9.12
N ALA A 65 -6.97 2.94 -9.25
CA ALA A 65 -6.44 3.92 -10.18
C ALA A 65 -5.62 3.25 -11.28
N GLY A 66 -5.42 3.95 -12.40
CA GLY A 66 -4.46 3.54 -13.43
C GLY A 66 -3.04 3.94 -13.05
N ILE A 67 -2.07 3.08 -13.35
CA ILE A 67 -0.64 3.42 -13.24
C ILE A 67 -0.27 4.39 -14.37
N PRO A 68 0.33 5.56 -14.06
CA PRO A 68 0.82 6.49 -15.07
C PRO A 68 1.71 5.83 -16.12
N ARG A 69 1.67 6.31 -17.36
CA ARG A 69 2.39 5.70 -18.50
C ARG A 69 3.91 5.81 -18.36
N ASP A 70 4.38 6.83 -17.66
CA ASP A 70 5.79 7.12 -17.40
C ASP A 70 6.40 6.27 -16.27
N ILE A 71 5.58 5.55 -15.51
CA ILE A 71 6.07 4.62 -14.49
C ILE A 71 6.11 3.22 -15.12
N ASP A 72 7.30 2.63 -15.10
CA ASP A 72 7.47 1.24 -15.47
C ASP A 72 7.34 0.34 -14.24
N VAL A 73 6.44 -0.64 -14.34
CA VAL A 73 6.19 -1.66 -13.32
C VAL A 73 6.39 -3.06 -13.88
N SER A 74 6.79 -3.18 -15.15
CA SER A 74 6.91 -4.44 -15.88
C SER A 74 8.01 -5.32 -15.29
N ASP A 75 9.05 -4.70 -14.74
CA ASP A 75 10.16 -5.37 -14.06
C ASP A 75 9.82 -5.87 -12.65
N GLY A 76 8.58 -5.68 -12.18
CA GLY A 76 8.15 -6.09 -10.84
C GLY A 76 8.83 -5.31 -9.71
N THR A 77 9.45 -4.18 -10.03
CA THR A 77 10.05 -3.27 -9.05
C THR A 77 9.73 -1.81 -9.41
N VAL A 78 9.75 -0.93 -8.42
CA VAL A 78 9.58 0.52 -8.59
C VAL A 78 10.55 1.28 -7.69
N THR A 79 11.03 2.44 -8.12
CA THR A 79 11.80 3.30 -7.23
C THR A 79 10.94 3.84 -6.08
N PRO A 80 11.54 4.25 -4.96
CA PRO A 80 10.83 4.98 -3.89
C PRO A 80 10.14 6.26 -4.37
N ALA A 81 10.62 6.91 -5.43
CA ALA A 81 9.97 8.08 -6.03
C ALA A 81 8.69 7.68 -6.77
N GLU A 82 8.76 6.64 -7.61
CA GLU A 82 7.61 6.11 -8.34
C GLU A 82 6.55 5.55 -7.38
N PHE A 83 6.96 4.81 -6.33
CA PHE A 83 6.03 4.29 -5.32
C PHE A 83 5.27 5.41 -4.60
N ARG A 84 5.92 6.53 -4.27
CA ARG A 84 5.26 7.70 -3.68
C ARG A 84 4.22 8.29 -4.63
N ARG A 85 4.58 8.43 -5.92
CA ARG A 85 3.69 8.95 -6.97
C ARG A 85 2.49 8.03 -7.22
N LEU A 86 2.71 6.71 -7.24
CA LEU A 86 1.65 5.72 -7.30
C LEU A 86 0.68 5.86 -6.12
N GLY A 87 1.20 6.10 -4.92
CA GLY A 87 0.38 6.38 -3.75
C GLY A 87 -0.44 7.66 -3.87
N GLU A 88 0.11 8.73 -4.44
CA GLU A 88 -0.64 9.97 -4.71
C GLU A 88 -1.77 9.74 -5.71
N VAL A 89 -1.50 9.06 -6.82
CA VAL A 89 -2.52 8.70 -7.82
C VAL A 89 -3.60 7.82 -7.20
N ALA A 90 -3.21 6.84 -6.40
CA ALA A 90 -4.14 5.96 -5.69
C ALA A 90 -4.97 6.69 -4.63
N MET A 91 -4.46 7.74 -3.98
CA MET A 91 -5.24 8.60 -3.09
C MET A 91 -6.23 9.46 -3.87
N LEU A 92 -5.78 10.06 -4.98
CA LEU A 92 -6.62 10.89 -5.86
C LEU A 92 -7.76 10.09 -6.52
N ALA A 93 -7.58 8.77 -6.70
CA ALA A 93 -8.60 7.89 -7.26
C ALA A 93 -9.88 7.75 -6.41
N GLY A 94 -9.86 8.19 -5.15
CA GLY A 94 -11.08 8.36 -4.37
C GLY A 94 -10.97 9.35 -3.23
N GLY A 95 -11.48 10.55 -3.51
CA GLY A 95 -12.44 11.21 -2.63
C GLY A 95 -13.83 10.98 -3.20
N MET A 96 -14.62 10.09 -2.60
CA MET A 96 -16.02 9.87 -2.97
C MET A 96 -16.89 10.89 -2.23
N GLY A 97 -16.79 12.15 -2.63
CA GLY A 97 -17.77 13.19 -2.33
C GLY A 97 -18.28 13.73 -3.66
N SER A 98 -19.59 13.65 -3.89
CA SER A 98 -20.29 14.17 -5.08
C SER A 98 -20.27 13.32 -6.35
N ARG A 99 -20.73 12.06 -6.27
CA ARG A 99 -21.70 11.62 -7.30
C ARG A 99 -23.08 11.91 -6.71
N GLY A 100 -23.47 13.18 -6.81
CA GLY A 100 -24.81 13.63 -6.49
C GLY A 100 -25.83 12.91 -7.37
N ASP A 101 -26.90 12.48 -6.73
CA ASP A 101 -28.28 12.58 -7.17
C ASP A 101 -28.47 13.31 -8.53
N ARG A 102 -28.97 12.58 -9.54
CA ARG A 102 -29.96 12.94 -10.58
C ARG A 102 -29.70 12.27 -11.93
N GLY A 103 -30.74 11.64 -12.44
CA GLY A 103 -30.86 11.07 -13.77
C GLY A 103 -31.91 9.98 -13.77
#